data_AF-F0I432-F1
#
_entry.id   AF-F0I432-F1
#
_cell.length_a   1.000
_cell.length_b   1.000
_cell.length_c   1.000
_cell.angle_alpha   90.00
_cell.angle_beta   90.00
_cell.angle_gamma   90.00
#
_symmetry.space_group_name_H-M   'P 1'
#
loop_
_entity.id
_entity.type
_entity.pdbx_description
1 polymer ?
#
loop_
_entity_poly.entity_id
_entity_poly.type
_entity_poly.pdbx_seq_one_letter_code
_entity_poly.pdbx_strand_id
1 'polypeptide(L)' 'MKLTISAQDKPAQKVFDYQLDLDSDTILKMTALICGTVVAVSLLSLFKEK' A
#
# COMPACT_ATOMS: atom_id res chain seq x y z
N MET A 1 -1.64 7.07 9.02
CA MET A 1 -3.06 6.61 8.94
C MET A 1 -3.15 5.30 9.71
N LYS A 2 -4.12 5.14 10.61
CA LYS A 2 -4.17 3.99 11.53
C LYS A 2 -5.37 3.10 11.23
N LEU A 3 -5.12 1.85 10.83
CA LEU A 3 -6.13 0.83 10.59
C LEU A 3 -6.20 -0.09 11.81
N THR A 4 -7.37 -0.18 12.44
CA THR A 4 -7.61 -1.11 13.55
C THR A 4 -8.48 -2.25 13.04
N ILE A 5 -8.02 -3.48 13.20
CA ILE A 5 -8.73 -4.70 12.83
C ILE A 5 -9.06 -5.43 14.13
N SER A 6 -10.35 -5.48 14.46
CA SER A 6 -10.86 -6.23 15.60
C SER A 6 -11.49 -7.53 15.10
N ALA A 7 -10.97 -8.66 15.58
CA ALA A 7 -11.55 -9.98 15.32
C ALA A 7 -12.06 -10.56 16.64
N GLN A 8 -13.34 -10.94 16.68
CA GLN A 8 -13.96 -11.54 17.85
C GLN A 8 -14.21 -13.02 17.60
N ASP A 9 -13.53 -13.88 18.35
CA ASP A 9 -13.75 -15.32 18.30
C ASP A 9 -14.84 -15.72 19.30
N LYS A 10 -16.04 -16.02 18.78
CA LYS A 10 -17.25 -16.33 19.57
C LYS A 10 -17.14 -17.54 20.51
N PRO A 11 -16.42 -18.63 20.21
CA PRO A 11 -16.26 -19.79 21.11
C PRO A 11 -15.34 -19.51 22.28
N ALA A 12 -14.32 -18.65 22.12
CA ALA A 12 -13.29 -18.40 23.13
C ALA A 12 -13.49 -17.08 23.91
N GLN A 13 -14.53 -16.29 23.60
CA GLN A 13 -14.72 -14.90 24.07
C GLN A 13 -13.43 -14.06 23.95
N LYS A 14 -12.59 -14.36 22.97
CA LYS A 14 -11.29 -13.72 22.81
C LYS A 14 -11.40 -12.68 21.71
N VAL A 15 -11.15 -11.43 22.08
CA VAL A 15 -11.07 -10.31 21.14
C VAL A 15 -9.60 -10.11 20.80
N PHE A 16 -9.28 -10.11 19.52
CA PHE A 16 -7.96 -9.77 19.01
C PHE A 16 -8.04 -8.39 18.36
N ASP A 17 -7.32 -7.44 18.93
CA ASP A 17 -7.19 -6.09 18.38
C ASP A 17 -5.81 -5.93 17.75
N TYR A 18 -5.78 -5.81 16.44
CA TYR A 18 -4.57 -5.53 15.68
C TYR A 18 -4.61 -4.07 15.21
N GLN A 19 -3.53 -3.34 15.46
CA GLN A 19 -3.35 -1.99 14.95
C GLN A 19 -2.24 -1.97 13.92
N LEU A 20 -2.60 -1.60 12.69
CA LEU A 20 -1.66 -1.34 11.61
C LEU A 20 -1.52 0.18 11.49
N ASP A 21 -0.34 0.70 11.82
CA ASP A 21 0.00 2.10 11.56
C ASP A 21 0.71 2.20 10.21
N LEU A 22 0.08 2.92 9.29
CA LEU A 22 0.58 3.16 7.96
C LEU A 22 1.08 4.61 7.88
N ASP A 23 2.39 4.80 7.77
CA ASP A 23 2.96 6.11 7.57
C ASP A 23 2.54 6.67 6.20
N SER A 24 1.89 7.84 6.22
CA SER A 24 1.27 8.42 5.03
C SER A 24 2.32 8.98 4.06
N ASP A 25 3.47 9.42 4.58
CA ASP A 25 4.62 9.83 3.76
C ASP A 25 5.22 8.62 3.02
N THR A 26 5.36 7.48 3.71
CA THR A 26 5.79 6.21 3.11
C THR A 26 4.84 5.75 2.01
N ILE A 27 3.52 5.78 2.24
CA ILE A 27 2.54 5.45 1.20
C ILE A 27 2.71 6.37 -0.01
N LEU A 28 2.79 7.69 0.21
CA LEU A 28 2.92 8.66 -0.87
C LEU A 28 4.20 8.44 -1.69
N LYS A 29 5.33 8.19 -1.02
CA LYS A 29 6.62 7.88 -1.67
C LYS A 29 6.54 6.61 -2.51
N MET A 30 5.93 5.54 -1.98
CA MET A 30 5.78 4.28 -2.71
C MET A 30 4.85 4.43 -3.91
N THR A 31 3.74 5.15 -3.78
CA THR A 31 2.85 5.46 -4.90
C THR A 31 3.56 6.29 -5.96
N ALA A 32 4.28 7.35 -5.56
CA ALA A 32 5.04 8.18 -6.49
C ALA A 32 6.12 7.38 -7.23
N LEU A 33 6.81 6.48 -6.53
CA LEU A 33 7.81 5.59 -7.12
C LEU A 33 7.17 4.68 -8.18
N ILE A 34 6.06 4.00 -7.86
CA ILE A 34 5.37 3.10 -8.79
C ILE A 34 4.82 3.85 -10.00
N CYS A 35 4.18 5.00 -9.79
CA CYS A 35 3.70 5.82 -10.91
C CYS A 35 4.86 6.32 -11.78
N GLY A 36 5.97 6.74 -11.15
CA GLY A 36 7.18 7.18 -11.84
C GLY A 36 7.79 6.07 -12.71
N THR A 37 7.88 4.84 -12.21
CA THR A 37 8.40 3.71 -13.00
C THR A 37 7.48 3.38 -14.17
N VAL A 38 6.16 3.39 -13.99
CA VAL A 38 5.19 3.17 -15.08
C VAL A 38 5.36 4.21 -16.18
N VAL A 39 5.47 5.49 -15.82
CA VAL A 39 5.67 6.59 -16.78
C VAL A 39 7.01 6.43 -17.51
N ALA A 40 8.09 6.15 -16.78
CA ALA A 40 9.42 5.97 -17.35
C ALA A 40 9.47 4.79 -18.34
N VAL A 41 8.89 3.64 -17.98
CA VAL A 41 8.80 2.47 -18.87
C VAL A 41 7.97 2.79 -20.11
N SER A 42 6.85 3.48 -19.96
CA SER A 42 5.99 3.87 -21.08
C SER A 42 6.72 4.80 -22.06
N LEU A 43 7.47 5.78 -21.54
CA LEU A 43 8.32 6.67 -22.33
C LEU A 43 9.43 5.89 -23.05
N LEU A 44 10.14 5.00 -22.35
CA LEU A 44 11.19 4.18 -22.95
C LEU A 44 10.66 3.28 -24.07
N SER A 45 9.46 2.71 -23.92
CA SER A 45 8.81 1.92 -24.97
C SER A 45 8.52 2.78 -26.20
N LEU A 46 7.97 3.99 -26.02
CA LEU A 46 7.74 4.95 -27.11
C LEU A 46 9.01 5.34 -27.86
N PHE A 47 10.13 5.54 -27.15
CA PHE A 47 11.42 5.83 -27.77
C PHE A 47 12.05 4.63 -28.48
N LYS A 48 11.69 3.40 -28.10
CA LYS A 48 12.14 2.16 -28.77
C LYS A 48 11.36 1.81 -30.03
N GLU A 49 10.14 2.30 -30.16
CA GLU A 49 9.26 2.02 -31.31
C GLU A 49 9.58 2.89 -32.54
N LYS A 50 10.57 3.79 -32.42
CA LYS A 50 11.05 4.69 -33.49
C LYS A 50 12.51 4.39 -33.82
#